data_AF-M1P0M7-F1
#
_entry.id   AF-M1P0M7-F1
#
_cell.length_a   1.000
_cell.length_b   1.000
_cell.length_c   1.000
_cell.angle_alpha   90.00
_cell.angle_beta   90.00
_cell.angle_gamma   90.00
#
_symmetry.space_group_name_H-M   'P 1'
#
loop_
_entity.id
_entity.type
_entity.pdbx_description
1 polymer ?
#
loop_
_entity_poly.entity_id
_entity_poly.type
_entity_poly.pdbx_seq_one_letter_code
_entity_poly.pdbx_strand_id
1 'polypeptide(L)'
;MSITDTATGLSPYTTIPQLNNTLTTAAEQTQAVSSVEGDSSGVANDSGSQNEALSSFEAVLSKLLPGTGGSGDKVNEEQLFSALLEERLTTLKGPELAATYSQYFEENKSQMTTADGYVPVETAAREALRSLVADGSLTTEEAEEIHAQAFQAAQIDDNKGALYDSFGTTMAVTLVEMAMRSSSAMMASFDSGELEAGRLSLDFLQESGPAQFNSANSISASNESAEFVGGDGFLFKPVSEKNGNLVVLLPATMSGQIKDVSLVDNSGQTIETGDAFEDFEDGRPVFRFDQAGGSYPSNITVTVTMIDGSEKQYNIANPGQRYA
;
A
#
# COMPACT_ATOMS: atom_id res chain seq x y z
N MET A 1 59.61 7.78 43.63
CA MET A 1 58.65 7.09 42.74
C MET A 1 57.70 8.16 42.23
N SER A 2 57.96 8.67 41.03
CA SER A 2 57.11 9.64 40.35
C SER A 2 56.21 8.89 39.38
N ILE A 3 54.90 9.07 39.52
CA ILE A 3 53.87 8.56 38.61
C ILE A 3 53.41 9.75 37.78
N THR A 4 53.76 9.71 36.49
CA THR A 4 53.31 10.67 35.48
C THR A 4 51.96 10.22 34.92
N ASP A 5 50.96 11.08 35.12
CA ASP A 5 49.61 10.95 34.62
C ASP A 5 49.60 11.38 33.13
N THR A 6 49.16 10.50 32.24
CA THR A 6 49.13 10.74 30.79
C THR A 6 47.69 10.78 30.33
N ALA A 7 47.11 11.98 30.29
CA ALA A 7 45.78 12.22 29.75
C ALA A 7 45.84 12.26 28.21
N THR A 8 45.37 11.19 27.58
CA THR A 8 44.89 11.15 26.18
C THR A 8 43.54 11.86 26.14
N GLY A 9 43.32 12.96 25.43
CA GLY A 9 43.39 13.04 23.98
C GLY A 9 41.94 13.06 23.44
N LEU A 10 41.22 14.18 23.67
CA LEU A 10 39.90 14.41 23.11
C LEU A 10 40.04 14.80 21.64
N SER A 11 39.42 14.03 20.75
CA SER A 11 39.36 14.28 19.31
C SER A 11 38.53 15.54 18.98
N PRO A 12 38.88 16.27 17.91
CA PRO A 12 38.18 17.49 17.53
C PRO A 12 36.80 17.18 16.92
N TYR A 13 35.83 18.03 17.24
CA TYR A 13 34.53 18.13 16.58
C TYR A 13 34.71 18.27 15.07
N THR A 14 34.11 17.36 14.30
CA THR A 14 33.92 17.51 12.85
C THR A 14 32.86 18.57 12.62
N THR A 15 33.28 19.74 12.17
CA THR A 15 32.39 20.81 11.68
C THR A 15 31.63 20.31 10.46
N ILE A 16 30.31 20.18 10.58
CA ILE A 16 29.41 19.91 9.45
C ILE A 16 29.38 21.16 8.56
N PRO A 17 29.59 21.04 7.24
CA PRO A 17 29.48 22.18 6.33
C PRO A 17 28.02 22.66 6.28
N GLN A 18 27.79 23.93 6.64
CA GLN A 18 26.53 24.59 6.37
C GLN A 18 26.35 24.75 4.86
N LEU A 19 25.40 24.02 4.30
CA LEU A 19 24.92 24.23 2.94
C LEU A 19 24.09 25.52 2.91
N ASN A 20 24.70 26.59 2.39
CA ASN A 20 23.99 27.83 2.07
C ASN A 20 23.09 27.59 0.84
N ASN A 21 21.84 27.18 1.06
CA ASN A 21 20.81 27.23 0.02
C ASN A 21 20.37 28.68 -0.18
N THR A 22 20.99 29.38 -1.13
CA THR A 22 20.46 30.62 -1.70
C THR A 22 19.23 30.31 -2.55
N LEU A 23 18.05 30.35 -1.93
CA LEU A 23 16.75 30.45 -2.60
C LEU A 23 16.73 31.73 -3.43
N THR A 24 16.78 31.58 -4.76
CA THR A 24 16.58 32.67 -5.71
C THR A 24 15.07 32.83 -5.87
N THR A 25 14.48 33.79 -5.17
CA THR A 25 13.08 34.20 -5.32
C THR A 25 12.90 34.81 -6.72
N ALA A 26 12.25 34.08 -7.62
CA ALA A 26 11.80 34.63 -8.90
C ALA A 26 10.57 35.51 -8.66
N ALA A 27 10.66 36.76 -9.11
CA ALA A 27 9.62 37.77 -8.96
C ALA A 27 8.36 37.42 -9.77
N GLU A 28 7.21 37.53 -9.12
CA GLU A 28 5.88 37.52 -9.71
C GLU A 28 5.73 38.61 -10.79
N GLN A 29 5.35 38.19 -12.00
CA GLN A 29 4.67 39.04 -12.98
C GLN A 29 3.16 38.82 -12.84
N THR A 30 2.49 39.73 -12.14
CA THR A 30 1.03 39.89 -12.20
C THR A 30 0.63 40.38 -13.60
N GLN A 31 -0.01 39.50 -14.38
CA GLN A 31 -0.86 39.91 -15.51
C GLN A 31 -2.32 39.92 -15.07
N ALA A 32 -2.98 41.06 -15.34
CA ALA A 32 -4.38 41.29 -15.06
C ALA A 32 -5.26 40.40 -15.94
N VAL A 33 -6.15 39.62 -15.31
CA VAL A 33 -7.16 38.81 -16.00
C VAL A 33 -8.48 39.57 -16.02
N SER A 34 -9.01 39.72 -17.24
CA SER A 34 -10.31 40.29 -17.56
C SER A 34 -11.43 39.35 -17.12
N SER A 35 -12.36 39.89 -16.34
CA SER A 35 -13.61 39.26 -15.91
C SER A 35 -14.57 39.06 -17.08
N VAL A 36 -15.01 37.81 -17.29
CA VAL A 36 -16.19 37.45 -18.10
C VAL A 36 -17.10 36.62 -17.21
N GLU A 37 -18.25 37.19 -16.87
CA GLU A 37 -19.35 36.51 -16.20
C GLU A 37 -20.04 35.58 -17.21
N GLY A 38 -20.08 34.29 -16.89
CA GLY A 38 -20.72 33.25 -17.70
C GLY A 38 -21.34 32.20 -16.78
N ASP A 39 -22.58 32.45 -16.39
CA ASP A 39 -23.49 31.53 -15.72
C ASP A 39 -23.72 30.29 -16.60
N SER A 40 -23.27 29.12 -16.14
CA SER A 40 -23.60 27.82 -16.75
C SER A 40 -23.50 26.71 -15.72
N SER A 41 -24.63 26.45 -15.07
CA SER A 41 -24.91 25.26 -14.29
C SER A 41 -24.87 24.01 -15.18
N GLY A 42 -23.69 23.43 -15.33
CA GLY A 42 -23.47 22.13 -15.97
C GLY A 42 -22.95 21.13 -14.94
N VAL A 43 -23.69 20.05 -14.70
CA VAL A 43 -23.25 18.91 -13.89
C VAL A 43 -22.05 18.27 -14.59
N ALA A 44 -20.85 18.61 -14.14
CA ALA A 44 -19.60 18.09 -14.68
C ALA A 44 -19.37 16.67 -14.14
N ASN A 45 -19.07 15.76 -15.07
CA ASN A 45 -18.76 14.37 -14.79
C ASN A 45 -17.31 14.31 -14.28
N ASP A 46 -17.12 14.00 -12.99
CA ASP A 46 -15.87 14.04 -12.22
C ASP A 46 -14.92 12.85 -12.50
N SER A 47 -14.79 12.45 -13.77
CA SER A 47 -13.92 11.33 -14.17
C SER A 47 -12.50 11.77 -14.58
N GLY A 48 -12.23 13.08 -14.60
CA GLY A 48 -10.92 13.63 -15.00
C GLY A 48 -9.88 13.64 -13.89
N SER A 49 -10.32 13.80 -12.62
CA SER A 49 -9.38 14.04 -11.51
C SER A 49 -8.63 12.78 -11.06
N GLN A 50 -9.23 11.59 -11.16
CA GLN A 50 -8.57 10.34 -10.74
C GLN A 50 -7.45 9.91 -11.70
N ASN A 51 -7.55 10.27 -12.99
CA ASN A 51 -6.59 9.84 -13.99
C ASN A 51 -5.28 10.65 -13.92
N GLU A 52 -5.35 11.92 -13.51
CA GLU A 52 -4.14 12.73 -13.27
C GLU A 52 -3.36 12.26 -12.04
N ALA A 53 -4.05 11.96 -10.93
CA ALA A 53 -3.41 11.48 -9.70
C ALA A 53 -2.66 10.16 -9.90
N LEU A 54 -3.26 9.21 -10.63
CA LEU A 54 -2.58 7.97 -11.02
C LEU A 54 -1.35 8.23 -11.89
N SER A 55 -1.42 9.21 -12.81
CA SER A 55 -0.26 9.54 -13.66
C SER A 55 0.90 10.15 -12.88
N SER A 56 0.62 11.00 -11.87
CA SER A 56 1.67 11.56 -11.02
C SER A 56 2.29 10.51 -10.11
N PHE A 57 1.48 9.59 -9.60
CA PHE A 57 1.94 8.47 -8.79
C PHE A 57 2.86 7.54 -9.58
N GLU A 58 2.42 7.15 -10.77
CA GLU A 58 3.19 6.30 -11.68
C GLU A 58 4.51 6.99 -12.10
N ALA A 59 4.51 8.31 -12.29
CA ALA A 59 5.72 9.08 -12.58
C ALA A 59 6.72 9.09 -11.40
N VAL A 60 6.24 9.18 -10.16
CA VAL A 60 7.10 9.12 -8.96
C VAL A 60 7.68 7.71 -8.80
N LEU A 61 6.85 6.66 -8.88
CA LEU A 61 7.28 5.27 -8.75
C LEU A 61 8.24 4.83 -9.86
N SER A 62 7.95 5.17 -11.11
CA SER A 62 8.83 4.84 -12.24
C SER A 62 10.21 5.53 -12.14
N LYS A 63 10.28 6.71 -11.51
CA LYS A 63 11.54 7.40 -11.23
C LYS A 63 12.33 6.72 -10.10
N LEU A 64 11.64 6.23 -9.08
CA LEU A 64 12.26 5.66 -7.87
C LEU A 64 12.69 4.21 -8.00
N LEU A 65 12.20 3.50 -9.03
CA LEU A 65 12.57 2.12 -9.33
C LEU A 65 13.51 2.07 -10.55
N PRO A 66 14.81 2.45 -10.42
CA PRO A 66 15.75 2.49 -11.53
C PRO A 66 15.92 1.11 -12.17
N GLY A 67 15.89 1.05 -13.49
CA GLY A 67 15.87 -0.21 -14.25
C GLY A 67 14.47 -0.75 -14.57
N THR A 68 13.45 -0.06 -14.05
CA THR A 68 11.98 -0.20 -14.10
C THR A 68 11.18 -0.19 -15.40
N GLY A 69 11.79 0.27 -16.49
CA GLY A 69 11.05 0.76 -17.66
C GLY A 69 10.47 -0.32 -18.58
N GLY A 70 10.74 -1.59 -18.30
CA GLY A 70 10.26 -2.73 -19.07
C GLY A 70 8.96 -3.29 -18.50
N SER A 71 8.00 -3.59 -19.40
CA SER A 71 6.87 -4.47 -19.06
C SER A 71 7.42 -5.85 -18.68
N GLY A 72 7.53 -6.12 -17.38
CA GLY A 72 8.17 -7.33 -16.85
C GLY A 72 9.11 -7.08 -15.67
N ASP A 73 9.37 -5.82 -15.35
CA ASP A 73 10.18 -5.48 -14.20
C ASP A 73 9.48 -5.79 -12.87
N LYS A 74 10.32 -6.05 -11.88
CA LYS A 74 9.98 -6.61 -10.59
C LYS A 74 10.37 -5.65 -9.49
N VAL A 75 9.51 -5.54 -8.48
CA VAL A 75 9.74 -4.70 -7.30
C VAL A 75 9.57 -5.54 -6.04
N ASN A 76 10.43 -5.29 -5.04
CA ASN A 76 10.29 -5.87 -3.70
C ASN A 76 9.54 -4.90 -2.76
N GLU A 77 9.13 -5.38 -1.59
CA GLU A 77 8.31 -4.59 -0.67
C GLU A 77 9.07 -3.38 -0.09
N GLU A 78 10.37 -3.50 0.21
CA GLU A 78 11.14 -2.37 0.74
C GLU A 78 11.28 -1.21 -0.28
N GLN A 79 11.50 -1.55 -1.56
CA GLN A 79 11.57 -0.58 -2.64
C GLN A 79 10.22 0.12 -2.82
N LEU A 80 9.14 -0.66 -2.86
CA LEU A 80 7.78 -0.15 -2.95
C LEU A 80 7.46 0.77 -1.75
N PHE A 81 7.80 0.35 -0.54
CA PHE A 81 7.67 1.11 0.70
C PHE A 81 8.37 2.48 0.63
N SER A 82 9.63 2.52 0.21
CA SER A 82 10.37 3.78 0.10
C SER A 82 9.75 4.75 -0.91
N ALA A 83 9.16 4.22 -1.99
CA ALA A 83 8.47 5.01 -3.00
C ALA A 83 7.11 5.53 -2.53
N LEU A 84 6.37 4.72 -1.77
CA LEU A 84 5.11 5.12 -1.14
C LEU A 84 5.32 6.21 -0.09
N LEU A 85 6.43 6.19 0.64
CA LEU A 85 6.77 7.30 1.55
C LEU A 85 6.94 8.64 0.82
N GLU A 86 7.67 8.66 -0.29
CA GLU A 86 7.84 9.88 -1.09
C GLU A 86 6.51 10.38 -1.67
N GLU A 87 5.64 9.47 -2.12
CA GLU A 87 4.28 9.81 -2.56
C GLU A 87 3.46 10.42 -1.42
N ARG A 88 3.38 9.78 -0.25
CA ARG A 88 2.59 10.29 0.88
C ARG A 88 3.08 11.65 1.34
N LEU A 89 4.39 11.86 1.38
CA LEU A 89 4.96 13.16 1.68
C LEU A 89 4.58 14.20 0.62
N THR A 90 4.63 13.84 -0.66
CA THR A 90 4.22 14.72 -1.75
C THR A 90 2.76 15.12 -1.62
N THR A 91 1.87 14.15 -1.38
CA THR A 91 0.41 14.34 -1.30
C THR A 91 0.00 15.11 -0.04
N LEU A 92 0.55 14.77 1.13
CA LEU A 92 0.12 15.33 2.41
C LEU A 92 0.87 16.60 2.82
N LYS A 93 2.12 16.77 2.37
CA LYS A 93 3.03 17.84 2.85
C LYS A 93 3.62 18.67 1.72
N GLY A 94 3.49 18.23 0.47
CA GLY A 94 3.94 18.94 -0.71
C GLY A 94 5.31 18.48 -1.22
N PRO A 95 5.65 18.85 -2.47
CA PRO A 95 6.82 18.34 -3.18
C PRO A 95 8.16 18.78 -2.58
N GLU A 96 8.22 19.91 -1.86
CA GLU A 96 9.44 20.39 -1.22
C GLU A 96 9.90 19.46 -0.08
N LEU A 97 8.94 18.97 0.73
CA LEU A 97 9.24 18.03 1.80
C LEU A 97 9.63 16.66 1.23
N ALA A 98 8.92 16.20 0.21
CA ALA A 98 9.25 14.96 -0.49
C ALA A 98 10.68 15.00 -1.09
N ALA A 99 11.08 16.13 -1.69
CA ALA A 99 12.45 16.29 -2.19
C ALA A 99 13.50 16.25 -1.06
N THR A 100 13.17 16.81 0.11
CA THR A 100 14.04 16.74 1.30
C THR A 100 14.16 15.31 1.82
N TYR A 101 13.05 14.55 1.83
CA TYR A 101 13.08 13.11 2.10
C TYR A 101 13.99 12.37 1.13
N SER A 102 13.85 12.58 -0.18
CA SER A 102 14.69 11.89 -1.17
C SER A 102 16.18 12.17 -0.95
N GLN A 103 16.53 13.39 -0.53
CA GLN A 103 17.92 13.74 -0.17
C GLN A 103 18.39 12.92 1.05
N TYR A 104 17.66 12.94 2.16
CA TYR A 104 18.04 12.17 3.34
C TYR A 104 18.06 10.66 3.06
N PHE A 105 17.13 10.17 2.25
CA PHE A 105 17.07 8.77 1.86
C PHE A 105 18.32 8.34 1.09
N GLU A 106 18.73 9.09 0.05
CA GLU A 106 19.94 8.75 -0.71
C GLU A 106 21.22 8.91 0.13
N GLU A 107 21.28 9.90 1.03
CA GLU A 107 22.37 10.03 2.00
C GLU A 107 22.47 8.80 2.92
N ASN A 108 21.36 8.40 3.56
CA ASN A 108 21.31 7.23 4.45
C ASN A 108 21.60 5.93 3.70
N LYS A 109 21.03 5.76 2.51
CA LYS A 109 21.27 4.62 1.62
C LYS A 109 22.76 4.47 1.31
N SER A 110 23.45 5.57 0.98
CA SER A 110 24.89 5.56 0.71
C SER A 110 25.72 5.18 1.94
N GLN A 111 25.31 5.61 3.14
CA GLN A 111 25.98 5.29 4.40
C GLN A 111 25.76 3.84 4.85
N MET A 112 24.61 3.26 4.50
CA MET A 112 24.22 1.89 4.87
C MET A 112 24.57 0.85 3.81
N THR A 113 25.05 1.27 2.64
CA THR A 113 25.51 0.34 1.59
C THR A 113 26.73 -0.42 2.10
N THR A 114 26.59 -1.74 2.21
CA THR A 114 27.68 -2.63 2.64
C THR A 114 28.68 -2.88 1.52
N ALA A 115 29.83 -3.47 1.85
CA ALA A 115 30.91 -3.71 0.88
C ALA A 115 30.53 -4.66 -0.28
N ASP A 116 29.52 -5.50 -0.08
CA ASP A 116 28.92 -6.39 -1.10
C ASP A 116 27.79 -5.72 -1.89
N GLY A 117 27.49 -4.45 -1.62
CA GLY A 117 26.47 -3.67 -2.32
C GLY A 117 25.04 -3.89 -1.81
N TYR A 118 24.86 -4.61 -0.70
CA TYR A 118 23.57 -4.72 -0.04
C TYR A 118 23.18 -3.39 0.62
N VAL A 119 21.90 -3.08 0.58
CA VAL A 119 21.32 -1.84 1.09
C VAL A 119 20.03 -2.21 1.84
N PRO A 120 19.94 -1.96 3.16
CA PRO A 120 18.70 -2.13 3.90
C PRO A 120 17.76 -0.96 3.61
N VAL A 121 16.96 -1.07 2.55
CA VAL A 121 16.18 0.06 1.99
C VAL A 121 15.14 0.54 2.99
N GLU A 122 14.45 -0.37 3.69
CA GLU A 122 13.50 0.00 4.76
C GLU A 122 14.19 0.87 5.83
N THR A 123 15.38 0.45 6.28
CA THR A 123 16.09 1.15 7.35
C THR A 123 16.55 2.53 6.90
N ALA A 124 17.09 2.65 5.68
CA ALA A 124 17.48 3.95 5.12
C ALA A 124 16.28 4.91 4.97
N ALA A 125 15.13 4.41 4.54
CA ALA A 125 13.89 5.18 4.42
C ALA A 125 13.36 5.66 5.79
N ARG A 126 13.39 4.78 6.80
CA ARG A 126 13.01 5.12 8.17
C ARG A 126 13.92 6.17 8.80
N GLU A 127 15.24 6.08 8.60
CA GLU A 127 16.16 7.13 9.05
C GLU A 127 15.89 8.46 8.33
N ALA A 128 15.48 8.44 7.06
CA ALA A 128 15.14 9.66 6.33
C ALA A 128 13.90 10.36 6.94
N LEU A 129 12.87 9.60 7.34
CA LEU A 129 11.74 10.14 8.10
C LEU A 129 12.18 10.71 9.45
N ARG A 130 13.08 10.02 10.18
CA ARG A 130 13.61 10.54 11.45
C ARG A 130 14.38 11.84 11.27
N SER A 131 15.12 12.00 10.18
CA SER A 131 15.80 13.26 9.85
C SER A 131 14.81 14.42 9.66
N LEU A 132 13.68 14.18 8.98
CA LEU A 132 12.60 15.18 8.85
C LEU A 132 11.92 15.52 10.20
N VAL A 133 11.84 14.55 11.12
CA VAL A 133 11.35 14.83 12.48
C VAL A 133 12.37 15.65 13.26
N ALA A 134 13.66 15.31 13.13
CA ALA A 134 14.75 15.97 13.85
C ALA A 134 14.97 17.42 13.42
N ASP A 135 14.76 17.75 12.14
CA ASP A 135 14.85 19.12 11.64
C ASP A 135 13.56 19.95 11.84
N GLY A 136 12.49 19.31 12.32
CA GLY A 136 11.21 19.93 12.64
C GLY A 136 10.28 20.09 11.44
N SER A 137 10.60 19.49 10.29
CA SER A 137 9.73 19.50 9.10
C SER A 137 8.53 18.56 9.23
N LEU A 138 8.63 17.53 10.08
CA LEU A 138 7.53 16.68 10.50
C LEU A 138 7.44 16.59 12.02
N THR A 139 6.24 16.40 12.55
CA THR A 139 6.05 15.87 13.90
C THR A 139 6.27 14.35 13.91
N THR A 140 6.55 13.78 15.09
CA THR A 140 6.66 12.32 15.25
C THR A 140 5.35 11.62 14.87
N GLU A 141 4.21 12.19 15.27
CA GLU A 141 2.87 11.69 14.93
C GLU A 141 2.68 11.55 13.42
N GLU A 142 2.96 12.62 12.66
CA GLU A 142 2.78 12.63 11.21
C GLU A 142 3.72 11.64 10.52
N ALA A 143 4.96 11.55 10.97
CA ALA A 143 5.93 10.62 10.40
C ALA A 143 5.55 9.15 10.67
N GLU A 144 5.04 8.83 11.86
CA GLU A 144 4.57 7.48 12.21
C GLU A 144 3.28 7.08 11.50
N GLU A 145 2.40 8.04 11.21
CA GLU A 145 1.19 7.82 10.41
C GLU A 145 1.52 7.57 8.94
N ILE A 146 2.37 8.41 8.34
CA ILE A 146 2.87 8.23 6.97
C ILE A 146 3.61 6.90 6.84
N HIS A 147 4.43 6.55 7.85
CA HIS A 147 5.12 5.27 7.93
C HIS A 147 4.12 4.10 7.93
N ALA A 148 3.07 4.15 8.75
CA ALA A 148 2.07 3.10 8.81
C ALA A 148 1.32 2.92 7.49
N GLN A 149 0.92 4.02 6.85
CA GLN A 149 0.22 3.99 5.54
C GLN A 149 1.11 3.36 4.46
N ALA A 150 2.35 3.82 4.33
CA ALA A 150 3.30 3.28 3.37
C ALA A 150 3.63 1.81 3.65
N PHE A 151 3.81 1.44 4.93
CA PHE A 151 4.12 0.07 5.33
C PHE A 151 3.00 -0.90 4.93
N GLN A 152 1.74 -0.55 5.21
CA GLN A 152 0.58 -1.39 4.88
C GLN A 152 0.38 -1.52 3.37
N ALA A 153 0.47 -0.41 2.64
CA ALA A 153 0.30 -0.40 1.19
C ALA A 153 1.45 -1.09 0.43
N ALA A 154 2.62 -1.24 1.05
CA ALA A 154 3.76 -1.94 0.46
C ALA A 154 3.69 -3.47 0.57
N GLN A 155 2.74 -4.01 1.37
CA GLN A 155 2.63 -5.45 1.62
C GLN A 155 2.14 -6.18 0.36
N ILE A 156 3.05 -6.87 -0.31
CA ILE A 156 2.78 -7.67 -1.51
C ILE A 156 2.38 -9.09 -1.12
N ASP A 157 2.90 -9.60 0.00
CA ASP A 157 2.62 -10.95 0.48
C ASP A 157 1.70 -11.01 1.72
N ASP A 158 1.51 -12.22 2.24
CA ASP A 158 0.64 -12.51 3.39
C ASP A 158 1.30 -12.18 4.75
N ASN A 159 2.61 -11.91 4.79
CA ASN A 159 3.32 -11.60 6.02
C ASN A 159 3.29 -10.10 6.34
N LYS A 160 2.16 -9.67 6.92
CA LYS A 160 1.92 -8.28 7.34
C LYS A 160 2.86 -7.74 8.44
N GLY A 161 3.83 -8.52 8.91
CA GLY A 161 4.75 -8.15 9.98
C GLY A 161 6.15 -7.72 9.53
N ALA A 162 6.47 -7.82 8.24
CA ALA A 162 7.78 -7.47 7.70
C ALA A 162 7.67 -6.91 6.29
N LEU A 163 8.68 -6.15 5.87
CA LEU A 163 8.91 -5.88 4.46
C LEU A 163 10.07 -6.78 4.01
N TYR A 164 9.88 -7.46 2.89
CA TYR A 164 10.91 -8.31 2.33
C TYR A 164 11.68 -7.63 1.20
N ASP A 165 13.00 -7.75 1.28
CA ASP A 165 13.91 -7.32 0.24
C ASP A 165 14.02 -8.36 -0.90
N SER A 166 14.93 -8.13 -1.84
CA SER A 166 15.21 -9.06 -2.95
C SER A 166 16.32 -10.07 -2.65
N PHE A 167 16.79 -10.17 -1.40
CA PHE A 167 17.90 -11.01 -0.99
C PHE A 167 17.45 -12.15 -0.06
N GLY A 168 18.22 -13.24 -0.06
CA GLY A 168 17.96 -14.37 0.83
C GLY A 168 16.76 -15.25 0.44
N THR A 169 16.18 -15.93 1.43
CA THR A 169 15.12 -16.94 1.23
C THR A 169 13.70 -16.39 1.29
N THR A 170 13.55 -15.12 1.64
CA THR A 170 12.27 -14.43 1.81
C THR A 170 12.16 -13.34 0.77
N MET A 171 11.89 -13.74 -0.47
CA MET A 171 11.72 -12.83 -1.59
C MET A 171 10.24 -12.60 -1.85
N ALA A 172 9.70 -11.45 -1.43
CA ALA A 172 8.40 -10.97 -1.86
C ALA A 172 8.61 -10.03 -3.04
N VAL A 173 8.42 -10.55 -4.25
CA VAL A 173 8.64 -9.79 -5.48
C VAL A 173 7.47 -9.97 -6.41
N THR A 174 6.89 -8.86 -6.87
CA THR A 174 5.78 -8.87 -7.84
C THR A 174 6.12 -8.00 -9.04
N LEU A 175 5.27 -8.05 -10.07
CA LEU A 175 5.36 -7.13 -11.21
C LEU A 175 5.05 -5.72 -10.74
N VAL A 176 5.84 -4.74 -11.19
CA VAL A 176 5.66 -3.32 -10.82
C VAL A 176 4.22 -2.87 -11.04
N GLU A 177 3.58 -3.23 -12.16
CA GLU A 177 2.18 -2.90 -12.45
C GLU A 177 1.20 -3.41 -11.38
N MET A 178 1.40 -4.64 -10.90
CA MET A 178 0.53 -5.25 -9.90
C MET A 178 0.73 -4.61 -8.52
N ALA A 179 1.98 -4.37 -8.14
CA ALA A 179 2.34 -3.62 -6.93
C ALA A 179 1.71 -2.22 -6.93
N MET A 180 1.85 -1.48 -8.04
CA MET A 180 1.31 -0.13 -8.18
C MET A 180 -0.22 -0.13 -8.09
N ARG A 181 -0.90 -1.07 -8.77
CA ARG A 181 -2.36 -1.16 -8.71
C ARG A 181 -2.85 -1.44 -7.29
N SER A 182 -2.24 -2.40 -6.60
CA SER A 182 -2.60 -2.74 -5.23
C SER A 182 -2.36 -1.57 -4.27
N SER A 183 -1.16 -0.98 -4.32
CA SER A 183 -0.79 0.13 -3.45
C SER A 183 -1.67 1.36 -3.68
N SER A 184 -2.00 1.67 -4.94
CA SER A 184 -2.90 2.80 -5.27
C SER A 184 -4.28 2.63 -4.65
N ALA A 185 -4.83 1.40 -4.69
CA ALA A 185 -6.13 1.11 -4.11
C ALA A 185 -6.12 1.27 -2.59
N MET A 186 -5.04 0.81 -1.93
CA MET A 186 -4.88 0.98 -0.49
C MET A 186 -4.69 2.45 -0.10
N MET A 187 -3.91 3.22 -0.86
CA MET A 187 -3.75 4.66 -0.61
C MET A 187 -5.04 5.45 -0.80
N ALA A 188 -5.82 5.14 -1.85
CA ALA A 188 -7.13 5.74 -2.03
C ALA A 188 -8.08 5.43 -0.85
N SER A 189 -7.93 4.27 -0.22
CA SER A 189 -8.71 3.87 0.95
C SER A 189 -8.30 4.69 2.20
N PHE A 190 -7.01 5.00 2.37
CA PHE A 190 -6.57 5.93 3.41
C PHE A 190 -7.03 7.36 3.15
N ASP A 191 -6.92 7.84 1.91
CA ASP A 191 -7.30 9.22 1.55
C ASP A 191 -8.81 9.49 1.66
N SER A 192 -9.62 8.45 1.42
CA SER A 192 -11.06 8.51 1.63
C SER A 192 -11.49 8.33 3.08
N GLY A 193 -10.57 7.89 3.97
CA GLY A 193 -10.88 7.53 5.35
C GLY A 193 -11.64 6.21 5.51
N GLU A 194 -11.67 5.37 4.47
CA GLU A 194 -12.20 4.00 4.55
C GLU A 194 -11.32 3.10 5.43
N LEU A 195 -10.00 3.33 5.38
CA LEU A 195 -9.02 2.65 6.23
C LEU A 195 -8.32 3.64 7.17
N GLU A 196 -8.01 3.19 8.38
CA GLU A 196 -7.13 3.88 9.33
C GLU A 196 -5.85 3.06 9.52
N ALA A 197 -4.70 3.59 9.11
CA ALA A 197 -3.42 2.88 9.21
C ALA A 197 -2.92 2.71 10.66
N GLY A 198 -3.45 3.50 11.60
CA GLY A 198 -2.88 3.62 12.94
C GLY A 198 -1.52 4.35 12.92
N ARG A 199 -0.64 4.03 13.89
CA ARG A 199 0.71 4.59 13.99
C ARG A 199 1.73 3.47 14.05
N LEU A 200 2.81 3.60 13.29
CA LEU A 200 3.92 2.66 13.30
C LEU A 200 5.18 3.39 13.77
N SER A 201 5.70 2.99 14.93
CA SER A 201 6.79 3.71 15.57
C SER A 201 8.03 3.76 14.70
N LEU A 202 8.64 4.94 14.61
CA LEU A 202 9.92 5.11 13.94
C LEU A 202 11.05 4.42 14.70
N ASP A 203 10.90 4.15 15.99
CA ASP A 203 11.93 3.49 16.82
C ASP A 203 11.84 1.97 16.79
N PHE A 204 10.91 1.40 16.02
CA PHE A 204 10.76 -0.04 15.88
C PHE A 204 12.02 -0.62 15.21
N LEU A 205 12.96 -1.09 16.03
CA LEU A 205 13.94 -2.07 15.62
C LEU A 205 13.17 -3.38 15.50
N GLN A 206 13.13 -3.94 14.28
CA GLN A 206 12.54 -5.25 14.03
C GLN A 206 13.37 -6.31 14.78
N GLU A 207 13.15 -6.46 16.09
CA GLU A 207 13.75 -7.50 16.92
C GLU A 207 13.10 -8.85 16.57
N SER A 208 13.32 -9.37 15.36
CA SER A 208 13.04 -10.74 14.90
C SER A 208 11.69 -11.37 15.33
N GLY A 209 10.72 -10.56 15.69
CA GLY A 209 9.47 -10.96 16.31
C GLY A 209 8.29 -10.33 15.57
N PRO A 210 7.13 -10.98 15.54
CA PRO A 210 5.97 -10.46 14.83
C PRO A 210 5.60 -9.10 15.41
N ALA A 211 5.55 -8.07 14.56
CA ALA A 211 5.14 -6.73 14.94
C ALA A 211 3.77 -6.80 15.62
N GLN A 212 3.72 -6.56 16.93
CA GLN A 212 2.45 -6.34 17.61
C GLN A 212 1.97 -4.94 17.23
N PHE A 213 1.13 -4.87 16.20
CA PHE A 213 0.27 -3.71 16.00
C PHE A 213 -0.55 -3.54 17.28
N ASN A 214 -0.19 -2.56 18.10
CA ASN A 214 -1.03 -2.09 19.20
C ASN A 214 -2.21 -1.35 18.58
N SER A 215 -3.13 -2.11 17.96
CA SER A 215 -4.50 -1.68 17.71
C SER A 215 -5.20 -1.57 19.05
N ALA A 216 -4.83 -0.53 19.81
CA ALA A 216 -5.62 -0.10 20.93
C ALA A 216 -6.90 0.48 20.36
N ASN A 217 -7.94 -0.37 20.32
CA ASN A 217 -9.37 -0.05 20.21
C ASN A 217 -10.13 -0.53 18.94
N SER A 218 -10.06 -1.82 18.61
CA SER A 218 -11.04 -2.44 17.70
C SER A 218 -11.33 -3.91 18.05
N ILE A 219 -12.30 -4.13 18.94
CA ILE A 219 -13.03 -5.40 19.03
C ILE A 219 -14.08 -5.35 17.91
N SER A 220 -13.79 -5.94 16.77
CA SER A 220 -14.79 -6.29 15.76
C SER A 220 -14.33 -7.54 15.03
N ALA A 221 -15.25 -8.48 14.84
CA ALA A 221 -15.06 -9.67 14.04
C ALA A 221 -14.32 -9.30 12.74
N SER A 222 -13.28 -10.05 12.42
CA SER A 222 -12.49 -9.90 11.19
C SER A 222 -13.38 -10.18 9.98
N ASN A 223 -14.17 -9.19 9.59
CA ASN A 223 -14.66 -9.03 8.25
C ASN A 223 -13.42 -8.67 7.43
N GLU A 224 -12.77 -9.67 6.84
CA GLU A 224 -11.91 -9.42 5.68
C GLU A 224 -12.83 -8.81 4.61
N SER A 225 -12.82 -7.47 4.52
CA SER A 225 -13.11 -6.78 3.27
C SER A 225 -12.26 -7.48 2.21
N ALA A 226 -12.87 -7.89 1.09
CA ALA A 226 -12.18 -8.60 0.04
C ALA A 226 -11.05 -7.72 -0.53
N GLU A 227 -9.87 -7.76 0.12
CA GLU A 227 -8.70 -7.02 -0.28
C GLU A 227 -8.11 -7.67 -1.53
N PHE A 228 -7.71 -6.80 -2.44
CA PHE A 228 -7.31 -7.13 -3.79
C PHE A 228 -5.96 -7.84 -3.79
N VAL A 229 -5.98 -9.17 -3.90
CA VAL A 229 -4.77 -10.00 -4.08
C VAL A 229 -4.70 -10.46 -5.53
N GLY A 230 -4.14 -9.59 -6.37
CA GLY A 230 -4.02 -9.84 -7.80
C GLY A 230 -3.23 -11.10 -8.13
N GLY A 231 -3.79 -11.94 -9.00
CA GLY A 231 -3.16 -13.13 -9.59
C GLY A 231 -3.95 -14.41 -9.28
N ASP A 232 -3.98 -14.79 -8.00
CA ASP A 232 -4.51 -16.08 -7.54
C ASP A 232 -5.54 -15.96 -6.40
N GLY A 233 -5.99 -14.74 -6.08
CA GLY A 233 -6.88 -14.43 -4.97
C GLY A 233 -8.36 -14.79 -5.16
N PHE A 234 -9.21 -14.27 -4.27
CA PHE A 234 -10.66 -14.33 -4.39
C PHE A 234 -11.13 -13.41 -5.53
N LEU A 235 -11.99 -13.90 -6.42
CA LEU A 235 -12.50 -13.10 -7.54
C LEU A 235 -14.02 -13.22 -7.64
N PHE A 236 -14.70 -12.09 -7.46
CA PHE A 236 -16.14 -11.89 -7.63
C PHE A 236 -16.40 -11.21 -8.99
N LYS A 237 -16.90 -11.98 -9.96
CA LYS A 237 -17.32 -11.48 -11.29
C LYS A 237 -18.84 -11.28 -11.30
N PRO A 238 -19.36 -10.05 -11.16
CA PRO A 238 -20.80 -9.81 -11.06
C PRO A 238 -21.57 -10.26 -12.31
N VAL A 239 -20.93 -10.23 -13.48
CA VAL A 239 -21.52 -10.67 -14.75
C VAL A 239 -20.52 -11.58 -15.46
N SER A 240 -20.86 -12.86 -15.62
CA SER A 240 -20.06 -13.80 -16.39
C SER A 240 -20.27 -13.63 -17.89
N GLU A 241 -19.21 -13.82 -18.68
CA GLU A 241 -19.28 -13.78 -20.14
C GLU A 241 -20.13 -14.92 -20.72
N LYS A 242 -20.27 -16.03 -19.99
CA LYS A 242 -20.95 -17.24 -20.50
C LYS A 242 -22.48 -17.12 -20.44
N ASN A 243 -23.01 -16.62 -19.32
CA ASN A 243 -24.44 -16.62 -19.06
C ASN A 243 -24.96 -15.33 -18.40
N GLY A 244 -24.09 -14.34 -18.16
CA GLY A 244 -24.48 -13.08 -17.52
C GLY A 244 -24.65 -13.15 -16.00
N ASN A 245 -24.53 -14.33 -15.39
CA ASN A 245 -24.74 -14.50 -13.95
C ASN A 245 -23.48 -14.22 -13.13
N LEU A 246 -23.62 -14.07 -11.82
CA LEU A 246 -22.51 -13.97 -10.88
C LEU A 246 -21.66 -15.25 -10.89
N VAL A 247 -20.34 -15.06 -10.84
CA VAL A 247 -19.36 -16.12 -10.64
C VAL A 247 -18.38 -15.71 -9.55
N VAL A 248 -18.14 -16.63 -8.62
CA VAL A 248 -17.09 -16.52 -7.60
C VAL A 248 -16.00 -17.53 -7.93
N LEU A 249 -14.75 -17.07 -8.03
CA LEU A 249 -13.58 -17.91 -8.19
C LEU A 249 -12.76 -17.82 -6.91
N LEU A 250 -12.43 -18.97 -6.34
CA LEU A 250 -11.63 -19.06 -5.13
C LEU A 250 -10.15 -19.31 -5.49
N PRO A 251 -9.21 -19.03 -4.56
CA PRO A 251 -7.82 -19.40 -4.74
C PRO A 251 -7.63 -20.89 -5.02
N ALA A 252 -6.69 -21.24 -5.89
CA ALA A 252 -6.38 -22.64 -6.21
C ALA A 252 -5.93 -23.45 -4.97
N THR A 253 -5.36 -22.78 -3.97
CA THR A 253 -4.97 -23.37 -2.68
C THR A 253 -6.14 -23.93 -1.87
N MET A 254 -7.38 -23.52 -2.19
CA MET A 254 -8.61 -24.03 -1.57
C MET A 254 -9.24 -25.20 -2.34
N SER A 255 -8.66 -25.59 -3.49
CA SER A 255 -9.20 -26.69 -4.29
C SER A 255 -9.25 -28.00 -3.51
N GLY A 256 -10.37 -28.70 -3.62
CA GLY A 256 -10.66 -29.93 -2.86
C GLY A 256 -10.92 -29.74 -1.36
N GLN A 257 -10.90 -28.51 -0.83
CA GLN A 257 -11.16 -28.21 0.58
C GLN A 257 -12.52 -27.56 0.82
N ILE A 258 -13.19 -27.11 -0.23
CA ILE A 258 -14.46 -26.38 -0.13
C ILE A 258 -15.63 -27.36 -0.08
N LYS A 259 -16.53 -27.13 0.87
CA LYS A 259 -17.80 -27.84 1.03
C LYS A 259 -18.93 -27.12 0.29
N ASP A 260 -19.08 -25.81 0.53
CA ASP A 260 -20.09 -24.98 -0.12
C ASP A 260 -19.66 -23.50 -0.15
N VAL A 261 -20.27 -22.73 -1.05
CA VAL A 261 -20.13 -21.27 -1.11
C VAL A 261 -21.53 -20.66 -1.13
N SER A 262 -21.80 -19.72 -0.24
CA SER A 262 -23.11 -19.09 -0.11
C SER A 262 -23.02 -17.57 -0.07
N LEU A 263 -24.06 -16.90 -0.56
CA LEU A 263 -24.29 -15.48 -0.37
C LEU A 263 -25.16 -15.31 0.87
N VAL A 264 -24.75 -14.44 1.78
CA VAL A 264 -25.41 -14.18 3.06
C VAL A 264 -25.72 -12.69 3.16
N ASP A 265 -26.89 -12.34 3.67
CA ASP A 265 -27.26 -10.95 3.90
C ASP A 265 -26.68 -10.39 5.21
N ASN A 266 -26.89 -9.09 5.48
CA ASN A 266 -26.43 -8.44 6.73
C ASN A 266 -27.01 -9.03 8.02
N SER A 267 -28.07 -9.84 7.94
CA SER A 267 -28.68 -10.51 9.10
C SER A 267 -28.09 -11.90 9.35
N GLY A 268 -27.17 -12.36 8.49
CA GLY A 268 -26.63 -13.71 8.54
C GLY A 268 -27.54 -14.75 7.86
N GLN A 269 -28.57 -14.32 7.11
CA GLN A 269 -29.45 -15.23 6.37
C GLN A 269 -28.85 -15.57 5.00
N THR A 270 -28.74 -16.85 4.70
CA THR A 270 -28.36 -17.32 3.36
C THR A 270 -29.40 -16.89 2.33
N ILE A 271 -28.94 -16.15 1.33
CA ILE A 271 -29.71 -15.73 0.15
C ILE A 271 -29.70 -16.86 -0.89
N GLU A 272 -28.52 -17.37 -1.22
CA GLU A 272 -28.30 -18.37 -2.27
C GLU A 272 -27.03 -19.17 -2.01
N THR A 273 -27.01 -20.43 -2.41
CA THR A 273 -25.81 -21.28 -2.41
C THR A 273 -25.36 -21.48 -3.86
N GLY A 274 -24.10 -21.18 -4.15
CA GLY A 274 -23.55 -21.30 -5.48
C GLY A 274 -23.34 -22.75 -5.89
N ASP A 275 -23.63 -23.06 -7.15
CA ASP A 275 -23.34 -24.35 -7.74
C ASP A 275 -21.86 -24.43 -8.09
N ALA A 276 -21.19 -25.47 -7.57
CA ALA A 276 -19.83 -25.80 -7.96
C ALA A 276 -19.81 -26.13 -9.46
N PHE A 277 -19.01 -25.38 -10.21
CA PHE A 277 -18.70 -25.64 -11.60
C PHE A 277 -17.30 -26.26 -11.66
N GLU A 278 -17.12 -27.24 -12.55
CA GLU A 278 -15.84 -27.93 -12.72
C GLU A 278 -14.65 -26.94 -12.78
N ASP A 279 -13.53 -27.37 -12.20
CA ASP A 279 -12.32 -26.55 -12.08
C ASP A 279 -11.92 -25.99 -13.45
N PHE A 280 -11.59 -24.70 -13.48
CA PHE A 280 -11.04 -24.08 -14.69
C PHE A 280 -9.62 -24.62 -14.98
N GLU A 281 -9.08 -24.33 -16.17
CA GLU A 281 -7.73 -24.79 -16.57
C GLU A 281 -6.62 -24.35 -15.60
N ASP A 282 -6.86 -23.33 -14.78
CA ASP A 282 -5.95 -22.82 -13.75
C ASP A 282 -6.10 -23.52 -12.38
N GLY A 283 -6.98 -24.52 -12.27
CA GLY A 283 -7.20 -25.30 -11.04
C GLY A 283 -7.99 -24.55 -9.95
N ARG A 284 -8.60 -23.41 -10.28
CA ARG A 284 -9.38 -22.63 -9.33
C ARG A 284 -10.81 -23.17 -9.20
N PRO A 285 -11.30 -23.37 -7.96
CA PRO A 285 -12.70 -23.71 -7.72
C PRO A 285 -13.60 -22.55 -8.16
N VAL A 286 -14.66 -22.88 -8.90
CA VAL A 286 -15.59 -21.87 -9.43
C VAL A 286 -17.02 -22.17 -9.00
N PHE A 287 -17.69 -21.14 -8.48
CA PHE A 287 -19.07 -21.21 -8.02
C PHE A 287 -19.92 -20.25 -8.83
N ARG A 288 -21.02 -20.77 -9.38
CA ARG A 288 -21.96 -20.01 -10.21
C ARG A 288 -23.26 -19.80 -9.44
N PHE A 289 -23.90 -18.68 -9.70
CA PHE A 289 -25.19 -18.34 -9.11
C PHE A 289 -26.24 -18.11 -10.21
N ASP A 290 -27.50 -18.03 -9.82
CA ASP A 290 -28.64 -17.96 -10.73
C ASP A 290 -28.87 -16.56 -11.31
N GLN A 291 -28.40 -15.53 -10.62
CA GLN A 291 -28.58 -14.13 -11.02
C GLN A 291 -27.26 -13.39 -11.21
N ALA A 292 -27.30 -12.31 -11.99
CA ALA A 292 -26.20 -11.35 -12.07
C ALA A 292 -25.98 -10.69 -10.71
N GLY A 293 -24.72 -10.39 -10.37
CA GLY A 293 -24.30 -9.81 -9.11
C GLY A 293 -25.15 -8.59 -8.70
N GLY A 294 -25.38 -7.65 -9.62
CA GLY A 294 -26.19 -6.46 -9.35
C GLY A 294 -27.68 -6.71 -9.06
N SER A 295 -28.15 -7.95 -9.12
CA SER A 295 -29.53 -8.34 -8.74
C SER A 295 -29.65 -8.69 -7.26
N TYR A 296 -28.54 -8.99 -6.58
CA TYR A 296 -28.52 -9.25 -5.15
C TYR A 296 -28.59 -7.95 -4.33
N PRO A 297 -29.07 -7.99 -3.07
CA PRO A 297 -29.03 -6.84 -2.17
C PRO A 297 -27.62 -6.28 -1.99
N SER A 298 -27.48 -5.01 -1.65
CA SER A 298 -26.17 -4.43 -1.28
C SER A 298 -25.68 -4.97 0.08
N ASN A 299 -24.36 -4.95 0.29
CA ASN A 299 -23.69 -5.45 1.49
C ASN A 299 -24.04 -6.92 1.78
N ILE A 300 -23.60 -7.80 0.88
CA ILE A 300 -23.68 -9.25 1.11
C ILE A 300 -22.31 -9.77 1.53
N THR A 301 -22.31 -10.94 2.16
CA THR A 301 -21.09 -11.68 2.49
C THR A 301 -21.06 -12.95 1.67
N VAL A 302 -19.96 -13.20 0.96
CA VAL A 302 -19.69 -14.52 0.38
C VAL A 302 -19.05 -15.38 1.46
N THR A 303 -19.76 -16.41 1.90
CA THR A 303 -19.29 -17.37 2.91
C THR A 303 -18.84 -18.64 2.21
N VAL A 304 -17.57 -19.00 2.39
CA VAL A 304 -16.95 -20.23 1.90
C VAL A 304 -16.82 -21.19 3.07
N THR A 305 -17.63 -22.24 3.08
CA THR A 305 -17.56 -23.29 4.09
C THR A 305 -16.59 -24.36 3.63
N MET A 306 -15.60 -24.69 4.44
CA MET A 306 -14.63 -25.75 4.18
C MET A 306 -15.16 -27.12 4.61
N ILE A 307 -14.56 -28.20 4.11
CA ILE A 307 -14.91 -29.60 4.47
C ILE A 307 -14.72 -29.87 5.96
N ASP A 308 -13.75 -29.20 6.60
CA ASP A 308 -13.51 -29.30 8.04
C ASP A 308 -14.49 -28.50 8.91
N GLY A 309 -15.39 -27.73 8.28
CA GLY A 309 -16.39 -26.89 8.94
C GLY A 309 -15.92 -25.49 9.30
N SER A 310 -14.68 -25.12 8.98
CA SER A 310 -14.24 -23.72 9.06
C SER A 310 -14.89 -22.86 7.96
N GLU A 311 -15.00 -21.55 8.20
CA GLU A 311 -15.58 -20.60 7.26
C GLU A 311 -14.58 -19.50 6.92
N LYS A 312 -14.60 -19.07 5.65
CA LYS A 312 -14.00 -17.81 5.19
C LYS A 312 -15.08 -16.89 4.65
N GLN A 313 -14.99 -15.61 4.95
CA GLN A 313 -16.01 -14.63 4.61
C GLN A 313 -15.41 -13.47 3.84
N TYR A 314 -16.10 -13.04 2.77
CA TYR A 314 -15.70 -11.91 1.94
C TYR A 314 -16.85 -10.91 1.87
N ASN A 315 -16.65 -9.70 2.38
CA ASN A 315 -17.67 -8.66 2.34
C ASN A 315 -17.73 -7.98 0.96
N ILE A 316 -18.93 -7.91 0.39
CA ILE A 316 -19.22 -7.35 -0.93
C ILE A 316 -20.24 -6.22 -0.77
N ALA A 317 -19.74 -4.99 -0.66
CA ALA A 317 -20.57 -3.80 -0.45
C ALA A 317 -21.55 -3.56 -1.62
N ASN A 318 -21.10 -3.74 -2.86
CA ASN A 318 -21.88 -3.54 -4.07
C ASN A 318 -21.75 -4.74 -5.02
N PRO A 319 -22.68 -5.71 -4.96
CA PRO A 319 -22.65 -6.89 -5.82
C PRO A 319 -22.73 -6.61 -7.33
N GLY A 320 -23.03 -5.39 -7.76
CA GLY A 320 -22.93 -4.99 -9.17
C GLY A 320 -21.50 -4.72 -9.65
N GLN A 321 -20.53 -4.63 -8.74
CA GLN A 321 -19.14 -4.34 -9.02
C GLN A 321 -18.27 -5.60 -8.97
N ARG A 322 -17.13 -5.54 -9.65
CA ARG A 322 -16.14 -6.60 -9.66
C ARG A 322 -15.20 -6.43 -8.45
N TYR A 323 -14.96 -7.52 -7.73
CA TYR A 323 -13.95 -7.63 -6.68
C TYR A 323 -12.97 -8.69 -7.12
N ALA A 324 -11.67 -8.46 -7.01
CA ALA A 324 -10.62 -9.35 -7.47
C ALA A 324 -9.43 -9.24 -6.51
#